data_AF-A0A3D4G340-F1
#
_entry.id   AF-A0A3D4G340-F1
#
_cell.length_a   1.000
_cell.length_b   1.000
_cell.length_c   1.000
_cell.angle_alpha   90.00
_cell.angle_beta   90.00
_cell.angle_gamma   90.00
#
_symmetry.space_group_name_H-M   'P 1'
#
loop_
_entity.id
_entity.type
_entity.pdbx_description
1 polymer ?
#
loop_
_entity_poly.entity_id
_entity_poly.type
_entity_poly.pdbx_seq_one_letter_code
_entity_poly.pdbx_strand_id
1 'polypeptide(L)'
;MLDVGYPVAYSNQEAMDRGTAIHQWSSEWEAGHPFNLPEEWFAYGEQYKRAANLGWDWQGVEERFDCPDLGFHGFVDRRGRLRSKATVLELKTARTVTGSSSPRTPIQLAAYTTALVHLGRLPGKPEDIQRVELRLAPDDYRIIVWDSPHDFAVWEDLLADAWRRRRPDAGR
;
A
#
# COMPACT_ATOMS: atom_id res chain seq x y z
N MET A 1 -18.86 3.90 5.09
CA MET A 1 -18.10 2.66 4.86
C MET A 1 -18.80 1.96 3.70
N LEU A 2 -18.14 1.83 2.54
CA LEU A 2 -18.73 1.14 1.38
C LEU A 2 -18.67 -0.36 1.64
N ASP A 3 -19.81 -0.96 2.01
CA ASP A 3 -19.97 -2.40 2.10
C ASP A 3 -20.22 -2.95 0.70
N VAL A 4 -19.33 -3.84 0.25
CA VAL A 4 -19.34 -4.47 -1.08
C VAL A 4 -19.41 -5.99 -0.90
N GLY A 5 -20.36 -6.47 -0.11
CA GLY A 5 -21.13 -7.70 -0.35
C GLY A 5 -20.40 -8.97 -0.82
N TYR A 6 -19.21 -9.28 -0.33
CA TYR A 6 -18.57 -10.59 -0.54
C TYR A 6 -18.67 -11.43 0.74
N PRO A 7 -19.10 -12.70 0.66
CA PRO A 7 -19.23 -13.57 1.82
C PRO A 7 -17.84 -13.88 2.40
N VAL A 8 -17.56 -13.34 3.58
CA VAL A 8 -16.33 -13.56 4.34
C VAL A 8 -16.53 -14.75 5.27
N ALA A 9 -16.10 -15.94 4.85
CA ALA A 9 -16.12 -17.14 5.70
C ALA A 9 -14.73 -17.39 6.30
N TYR A 10 -14.60 -17.18 7.62
CA TYR A 10 -13.62 -17.75 8.57
C TYR A 10 -12.10 -17.77 8.22
N SER A 11 -11.67 -17.19 7.09
CA SER A 11 -10.28 -17.11 6.61
C SER A 11 -9.72 -15.68 6.57
N ASN A 12 -10.55 -14.68 6.89
CA ASN A 12 -10.14 -13.27 6.85
C ASN A 12 -9.48 -12.79 8.15
N GLN A 13 -9.91 -13.28 9.33
CA GLN A 13 -9.38 -12.73 10.59
C GLN A 13 -7.89 -13.05 10.76
N GLU A 14 -7.49 -14.31 10.61
CA GLU A 14 -6.06 -14.69 10.67
C GLU A 14 -5.23 -13.94 9.63
N ALA A 15 -5.76 -13.74 8.41
CA ALA A 15 -5.09 -12.98 7.37
C ALA A 15 -4.97 -11.49 7.72
N MET A 16 -5.99 -10.90 8.36
CA MET A 16 -5.99 -9.52 8.85
C MET A 16 -5.04 -9.35 10.04
N ASP A 17 -5.04 -10.27 11.00
CA ASP A 17 -4.16 -10.26 12.17
C ASP A 17 -2.71 -10.37 11.74
N ARG A 18 -2.41 -11.32 10.83
CA ARG A 18 -1.09 -11.45 10.22
C ARG A 18 -0.69 -10.17 9.49
N GLY A 19 -1.56 -9.62 8.65
CA GLY A 19 -1.29 -8.36 7.93
C GLY A 19 -0.93 -7.24 8.89
N THR A 20 -1.78 -7.01 9.90
CA THR A 20 -1.60 -5.97 10.93
C THR A 20 -0.27 -6.14 11.67
N ALA A 21 0.02 -7.34 12.16
CA ALA A 21 1.23 -7.60 12.93
C ALA A 21 2.50 -7.46 12.10
N ILE A 22 2.48 -7.88 10.83
CA ILE A 22 3.63 -7.72 9.93
C ILE A 22 3.87 -6.24 9.60
N HIS A 23 2.84 -5.43 9.38
CA HIS A 23 2.99 -3.98 9.18
C HIS A 23 3.55 -3.29 10.43
N GLN A 24 3.00 -3.59 11.60
CA GLN A 24 3.48 -3.02 12.85
C GLN A 24 4.93 -3.42 13.12
N TRP A 25 5.24 -4.72 13.06
CA TRP A 25 6.60 -5.22 13.27
C TRP A 25 7.61 -4.60 12.31
N SER A 26 7.28 -4.52 11.01
CA SER A 26 8.21 -3.98 10.01
C SER A 26 8.48 -2.50 10.22
N SER A 27 7.49 -1.73 10.68
CA SER A 27 7.64 -0.33 11.05
C SER A 27 8.56 -0.15 12.26
N GLU A 28 8.35 -0.96 13.32
CA GLU A 28 9.20 -0.94 14.51
C GLU A 28 10.64 -1.42 14.20
N TRP A 29 10.79 -2.43 13.35
CA TRP A 29 12.10 -2.93 12.92
C TRP A 29 12.89 -1.87 12.15
N GLU A 30 12.24 -1.13 11.25
CA GLU A 30 12.87 -0.01 10.52
C GLU A 30 13.23 1.17 11.44
N ALA A 31 12.43 1.40 12.48
CA ALA A 31 12.74 2.38 13.53
C ALA A 31 13.84 1.93 14.50
N GLY A 32 14.31 0.68 14.41
CA GLY A 32 15.29 0.11 15.34
C GLY A 32 14.71 -0.24 16.72
N HIS A 33 13.39 -0.35 16.82
CA HIS A 33 12.71 -0.70 18.06
C HIS A 33 12.47 -2.21 18.18
N PRO A 34 12.56 -2.78 19.38
CA PRO A 34 12.24 -4.18 19.59
C PRO A 34 10.73 -4.40 19.46
N PHE A 35 10.32 -5.23 18.50
CA PHE A 35 8.96 -5.75 18.40
C PHE A 35 9.01 -7.25 18.12
N ASN A 36 8.28 -8.03 18.90
CA ASN A 36 8.22 -9.47 18.73
C ASN A 36 6.98 -9.83 17.91
N LEU A 37 7.21 -10.51 16.78
CA LEU A 37 6.13 -11.19 16.08
C LEU A 37 5.72 -12.46 16.83
N PRO A 38 4.47 -12.92 16.67
CA PRO A 38 4.12 -14.31 16.93
C PRO A 38 5.02 -15.26 16.11
N GLU A 39 5.36 -16.41 16.71
CA GLU A 39 6.32 -17.36 16.15
C GLU A 39 5.87 -17.85 14.75
N GLU A 40 4.58 -18.08 14.58
CA GLU A 40 3.96 -18.50 13.32
C GLU A 40 4.13 -17.49 12.17
N TRP A 41 4.52 -16.24 12.46
CA TRP A 41 4.70 -15.18 11.48
C TRP A 41 6.17 -14.77 11.29
N PHE A 42 7.12 -15.37 12.02
CA PHE A 42 8.55 -15.06 11.90
C PHE A 42 9.08 -15.18 10.47
N ALA A 43 8.63 -16.20 9.73
CA ALA A 43 9.07 -16.41 8.36
C ALA A 43 8.78 -15.21 7.44
N TYR A 44 7.63 -14.54 7.62
CA TYR A 44 7.31 -13.32 6.87
C TYR A 44 8.27 -12.18 7.21
N GLY A 45 8.62 -12.02 8.50
CA GLY A 45 9.59 -11.03 8.94
C GLY A 45 10.97 -11.26 8.32
N GLU A 46 11.41 -12.51 8.23
CA GLU A 46 12.67 -12.87 7.55
C GLU A 46 12.62 -12.53 6.05
N GLN A 47 11.50 -12.79 5.38
CA GLN A 47 11.33 -12.37 3.98
C GLN A 47 11.36 -10.85 3.81
N TYR A 48 10.78 -10.10 4.75
CA TYR A 48 10.86 -8.64 4.75
C TYR A 48 12.31 -8.16 4.86
N LYS A 49 13.10 -8.70 5.82
CA LYS A 49 14.52 -8.36 5.97
C LYS A 49 15.31 -8.64 4.70
N ARG A 50 15.05 -9.80 4.05
CA ARG A 50 15.68 -10.16 2.77
C ARG A 50 15.34 -9.16 1.68
N ALA A 51 14.09 -8.70 1.60
CA ALA A 51 13.66 -7.70 0.64
C ALA A 51 14.27 -6.31 0.94
N ALA A 52 14.35 -5.92 2.22
CA ALA A 52 14.91 -4.65 2.65
C ALA A 52 16.40 -4.49 2.30
N ASN A 53 17.15 -5.59 2.22
CA ASN A 53 18.54 -5.62 1.77
C ASN A 53 18.74 -5.21 0.29
N LEU A 54 17.67 -4.95 -0.47
CA LEU A 54 17.75 -4.43 -1.84
C LEU A 54 18.12 -2.94 -1.92
N GLY A 55 18.37 -2.29 -0.79
CA GLY A 55 18.85 -0.91 -0.72
C GLY A 55 17.71 0.10 -0.74
N TRP A 56 16.75 -0.07 0.16
CA TRP A 56 15.66 0.89 0.34
C TRP A 56 16.13 2.08 1.16
N ASP A 57 15.64 3.26 0.80
CA ASP A 57 15.85 4.51 1.54
C ASP A 57 14.47 5.13 1.81
N TRP A 58 13.84 4.69 2.89
CA TRP A 58 12.51 5.14 3.27
C TRP A 58 12.56 6.49 3.96
N GLN A 59 11.69 7.39 3.48
CA GLN A 59 11.52 8.75 3.99
C GLN A 59 10.20 8.91 4.76
N GLY A 60 9.32 7.91 4.67
CA GLY A 60 8.08 7.80 5.43
C GLY A 60 7.64 6.35 5.51
N VAL A 61 7.21 5.92 6.70
CA VAL A 61 6.72 4.58 7.04
C VAL A 61 5.39 4.75 7.77
N GLU A 62 4.36 4.04 7.34
CA GLU A 62 2.97 4.13 7.86
C GLU A 62 2.48 5.59 7.94
N GLU A 63 2.76 6.36 6.88
CA GLU A 63 2.58 7.81 6.88
C GLU A 63 1.13 8.19 6.56
N ARG A 64 0.49 8.94 7.46
CA ARG A 64 -0.81 9.55 7.20
C ARG A 64 -0.70 10.68 6.19
N PHE A 65 -1.67 10.77 5.28
CA PHE A 65 -1.89 11.94 4.44
C PHE A 65 -3.35 12.40 4.48
N ASP A 66 -3.56 13.69 4.25
CA ASP A 66 -4.87 14.32 4.13
C ASP A 66 -4.83 15.29 2.95
N CYS A 67 -5.71 15.10 1.96
CA CYS A 67 -5.79 15.89 0.74
C CYS A 67 -7.21 16.48 0.61
N PRO A 68 -7.55 17.52 1.40
CA PRO A 68 -8.89 18.10 1.40
C PRO A 68 -9.30 18.62 0.01
N ASP A 69 -8.36 19.18 -0.75
CA ASP A 69 -8.60 19.69 -2.11
C ASP A 69 -9.01 18.59 -3.09
N LEU A 70 -8.53 17.36 -2.86
CA LEU A 70 -8.88 16.18 -3.65
C LEU A 70 -10.03 15.37 -3.01
N GLY A 71 -10.34 15.60 -1.74
CA GLY A 71 -11.46 14.96 -1.05
C GLY A 71 -11.18 13.59 -0.42
N PHE A 72 -9.91 13.24 -0.21
CA PHE A 72 -9.55 11.94 0.36
C PHE A 72 -8.35 12.02 1.31
N HIS A 73 -8.24 11.03 2.19
CA HIS A 73 -7.14 10.85 3.13
C HIS A 73 -6.81 9.35 3.21
N GLY A 74 -5.66 9.01 3.77
CA GLY A 74 -5.24 7.61 3.90
C GLY A 74 -3.92 7.47 4.65
N PHE A 75 -3.39 6.26 4.60
CA PHE A 75 -2.10 5.88 5.17
C PHE A 75 -1.31 5.15 4.09
N VAL A 76 -0.09 5.61 3.83
CA VAL A 76 0.83 4.92 2.92
C VAL A 76 1.79 4.05 3.74
N ASP A 77 1.95 2.80 3.32
CA ASP A 77 2.83 1.86 3.99
C ASP A 77 4.29 2.34 3.99
N ARG A 78 4.85 2.65 2.81
CA ARG A 78 6.15 3.34 2.71
C ARG A 78 6.22 4.31 1.53
N ARG A 79 7.00 5.38 1.71
CA ARG A 79 7.50 6.24 0.63
C ARG A 79 9.01 6.46 0.77
N GLY A 80 9.71 6.60 -0.34
CA GLY A 80 11.13 6.92 -0.34
C GLY A 80 11.78 6.60 -1.66
N ARG A 81 12.92 5.90 -1.63
CA ARG A 81 13.63 5.51 -2.84
C ARG A 81 13.96 4.02 -2.87
N LEU A 82 13.76 3.42 -4.04
CA LEU A 82 14.28 2.10 -4.39
C LEU A 82 15.20 2.26 -5.61
N ARG A 83 16.48 1.91 -5.47
CA ARG A 83 17.49 2.04 -6.54
C ARG A 83 17.48 3.45 -7.17
N SER A 84 17.49 4.47 -6.31
CA SER A 84 17.48 5.89 -6.66
C SER A 84 16.20 6.43 -7.33
N LYS A 85 15.19 5.61 -7.63
CA LYS A 85 13.88 6.07 -8.10
C LYS A 85 12.99 6.43 -6.93
N ALA A 86 12.21 7.50 -7.04
CA ALA A 86 11.17 7.81 -6.07
C ALA A 86 10.11 6.69 -6.09
N THR A 87 9.74 6.19 -4.92
CA THR A 87 8.96 4.96 -4.80
C THR A 87 7.88 5.11 -3.74
N VAL A 88 6.68 4.62 -4.08
CA VAL A 88 5.61 4.31 -3.14
C VAL A 88 5.49 2.79 -3.08
N LEU A 89 5.52 2.23 -1.88
CA LEU A 89 5.41 0.79 -1.67
C LEU A 89 4.18 0.46 -0.84
N GLU A 90 3.46 -0.59 -1.25
CA GLU A 90 2.41 -1.26 -0.50
C GLU A 90 2.93 -2.64 -0.07
N LEU A 91 2.82 -2.95 1.21
CA LEU A 91 3.15 -4.23 1.80
C LEU A 91 1.90 -5.11 1.85
N LYS A 92 2.02 -6.37 1.40
CA LYS A 92 0.95 -7.36 1.46
C LYS A 92 1.49 -8.68 1.99
N THR A 93 0.67 -9.41 2.75
CA THR A 93 0.97 -10.78 3.16
C THR A 93 0.07 -11.76 2.39
N ALA A 94 0.63 -12.91 2.03
CA ALA A 94 -0.08 -13.99 1.35
C ALA A 94 0.45 -15.35 1.81
N ARG A 95 -0.32 -16.42 1.60
CA ARG A 95 0.17 -17.78 1.87
C ARG A 95 1.26 -18.21 0.89
N THR A 96 1.20 -17.70 -0.35
CA THR A 96 2.20 -17.93 -1.40
C THR A 96 2.39 -16.66 -2.24
N VAL A 97 3.54 -16.54 -2.90
CA VAL A 97 3.83 -15.42 -3.82
C VAL A 97 3.27 -15.60 -5.24
N THR A 98 2.80 -16.81 -5.56
CA THR A 98 2.34 -17.20 -6.91
C THR A 98 0.90 -16.81 -7.22
N GLY A 99 0.14 -16.31 -6.24
CA GLY A 99 -1.21 -15.79 -6.45
C GLY A 99 -1.23 -14.47 -7.23
N SER A 100 -2.36 -14.17 -7.88
CA SER A 100 -2.60 -12.87 -8.50
C SER A 100 -2.63 -11.77 -7.45
N SER A 101 -2.18 -10.57 -7.83
CA SER A 101 -2.41 -9.40 -7.00
C SER A 101 -3.89 -9.05 -6.90
N SER A 102 -4.25 -8.43 -5.78
CA SER A 102 -5.57 -7.80 -5.69
C SER A 102 -5.64 -6.79 -6.84
N PRO A 103 -6.69 -6.83 -7.68
CA PRO A 103 -6.83 -5.86 -8.77
C PRO A 103 -6.92 -4.42 -8.25
N ARG A 104 -7.12 -4.22 -6.93
CA ARG A 104 -7.19 -2.91 -6.29
C ARG A 104 -5.83 -2.35 -5.84
N THR A 105 -4.80 -3.18 -5.68
CA THR A 105 -3.46 -2.71 -5.25
C THR A 105 -2.89 -1.63 -6.18
N PRO A 106 -2.87 -1.80 -7.53
CA PRO A 106 -2.36 -0.76 -8.41
C PRO A 106 -3.13 0.57 -8.31
N ILE A 107 -4.45 0.51 -8.11
CA ILE A 107 -5.32 1.69 -7.95
C ILE A 107 -5.05 2.38 -6.61
N GLN A 108 -4.88 1.61 -5.53
CA GLN A 108 -4.50 2.12 -4.20
C GLN A 108 -3.14 2.84 -4.27
N LEU A 109 -2.15 2.24 -4.92
CA LEU A 109 -0.84 2.87 -5.14
C LEU A 109 -0.93 4.13 -6.01
N ALA A 110 -1.83 4.17 -7.00
CA ALA A 110 -2.09 5.37 -7.79
C ALA A 110 -2.64 6.50 -6.90
N ALA A 111 -3.62 6.20 -6.03
CA ALA A 111 -4.18 7.16 -5.08
C ALA A 111 -3.12 7.75 -4.13
N TYR A 112 -2.25 6.89 -3.58
CA TYR A 112 -1.16 7.31 -2.70
C TYR A 112 -0.15 8.19 -3.43
N THR A 113 0.21 7.80 -4.65
CA THR A 113 1.14 8.57 -5.48
C THR A 113 0.58 9.95 -5.79
N THR A 114 -0.68 10.05 -6.21
CA THR A 114 -1.36 11.32 -6.46
C THR A 114 -1.37 12.20 -5.21
N ALA A 115 -1.71 11.65 -4.04
CA ALA A 115 -1.70 12.39 -2.79
C ALA A 115 -0.30 12.92 -2.42
N LEU A 116 0.71 12.05 -2.45
CA LEU A 116 2.07 12.40 -2.03
C LEU A 116 2.74 13.41 -2.97
N VAL A 117 2.49 13.33 -4.28
CA VAL A 117 2.95 14.34 -5.24
C VAL A 117 2.20 15.67 -5.03
N HIS A 118 0.88 15.62 -4.89
CA HIS A 118 0.05 16.82 -4.64
C HIS A 118 0.49 17.57 -3.36
N LEU A 119 0.83 16.83 -2.31
CA LEU A 119 1.32 17.39 -1.04
C LEU A 119 2.80 17.80 -1.07
N GLY A 120 3.51 17.63 -2.20
CA GLY A 120 4.94 17.94 -2.33
C GLY A 120 5.87 17.01 -1.53
N ARG A 121 5.38 15.84 -1.09
CA ARG A 121 6.17 14.83 -0.36
C ARG A 121 6.97 13.91 -1.27
N LEU A 122 6.61 13.86 -2.56
CA LEU A 122 7.39 13.23 -3.62
C LEU A 122 7.62 14.23 -4.76
N PRO A 123 8.82 14.27 -5.34
CA PRO A 123 9.13 15.17 -6.46
C PRO A 123 8.60 14.61 -7.79
N GLY A 124 8.41 15.49 -8.77
CA GLY A 124 8.04 15.10 -10.14
C GLY A 124 6.54 14.94 -10.33
N LYS A 125 6.16 14.16 -11.33
CA LYS A 125 4.75 13.88 -11.62
C LYS A 125 4.36 12.47 -11.16
N PRO A 126 3.07 12.18 -10.95
CA PRO A 126 2.64 10.86 -10.50
C PRO A 126 3.14 9.71 -11.39
N GLU A 127 3.20 9.90 -12.71
CA GLU A 127 3.72 8.92 -13.67
C GLU A 127 5.22 8.63 -13.55
N ASP A 128 6.00 9.52 -12.93
CA ASP A 128 7.44 9.35 -12.71
C ASP A 128 7.75 8.49 -11.47
N ILE A 129 6.74 8.28 -10.61
CA ILE A 129 6.91 7.58 -9.34
C ILE A 129 6.77 6.07 -9.54
N GLN A 130 7.75 5.33 -9.03
CA GLN A 130 7.69 3.88 -9.02
C GLN A 130 6.66 3.40 -8.00
N ARG A 131 5.62 2.70 -8.45
CA ARG A 131 4.61 2.08 -7.58
C ARG A 131 4.94 0.60 -7.40
N VAL A 132 5.12 0.17 -6.16
CA VAL A 132 5.61 -1.17 -5.83
C VAL A 132 4.63 -1.87 -4.89
N GLU A 133 4.29 -3.12 -5.18
CA GLU A 133 3.76 -4.05 -4.19
C GLU A 133 4.89 -4.98 -3.73
N LEU A 134 5.14 -5.02 -2.43
CA LEU A 134 5.93 -6.07 -1.79
C LEU A 134 4.98 -7.09 -1.20
N ARG A 135 5.03 -8.30 -1.75
CA ARG A 135 4.25 -9.43 -1.28
C ARG A 135 5.14 -10.39 -0.50
N LEU A 136 4.79 -10.63 0.75
CA LEU A 136 5.47 -11.60 1.61
C LEU A 136 4.66 -12.88 1.73
N ALA A 137 5.33 -14.01 1.59
CA ALA A 137 4.87 -15.33 2.02
C ALA A 137 5.89 -15.91 3.02
N PRO A 138 5.61 -17.02 3.72
CA PRO A 138 6.59 -17.62 4.62
C PRO A 138 7.89 -18.02 3.90
N ASP A 139 7.75 -18.60 2.70
CA ASP A 139 8.87 -19.22 1.99
C ASP A 139 9.61 -18.27 1.04
N ASP A 140 8.98 -17.16 0.64
CA ASP A 140 9.52 -16.24 -0.36
C ASP A 140 8.87 -14.85 -0.31
N TYR A 141 9.46 -13.89 -1.00
CA TYR A 141 8.85 -12.59 -1.29
C TYR A 141 8.79 -12.31 -2.78
N ARG A 142 7.88 -11.43 -3.18
CA ARG A 142 7.79 -10.94 -4.56
C ARG A 142 7.64 -9.43 -4.58
N ILE A 143 8.39 -8.81 -5.46
CA ILE A 143 8.28 -7.38 -5.78
C ILE A 143 7.57 -7.27 -7.12
N ILE A 144 6.48 -6.50 -7.14
CA ILE A 144 5.69 -6.24 -8.34
C ILE A 144 5.72 -4.74 -8.57
N VAL A 145 6.16 -4.32 -9.75
CA VAL A 145 6.15 -2.92 -10.16
C VAL A 145 4.89 -2.67 -10.98
N TRP A 146 4.11 -1.66 -10.61
CA TRP A 146 2.89 -1.24 -11.29
C TRP A 146 3.18 0.05 -12.06
N ASP A 147 3.25 -0.05 -13.38
CA ASP A 147 3.63 1.06 -14.27
C ASP A 147 2.48 1.54 -15.18
N SER A 148 1.33 0.85 -15.15
CA SER A 148 0.20 1.17 -16.01
C SER A 148 -0.42 2.54 -15.69
N PRO A 149 -0.48 3.50 -16.64
CA PRO A 149 -1.13 4.79 -16.42
C PRO A 149 -2.66 4.66 -16.25
N HIS A 150 -3.25 3.56 -16.72
CA HIS A 150 -4.68 3.27 -16.57
C HIS A 150 -5.12 3.25 -15.10
N ASP A 151 -4.23 2.89 -14.18
CA ASP A 151 -4.54 2.83 -12.75
C ASP A 151 -4.91 4.21 -12.17
N PHE A 152 -4.29 5.28 -12.69
CA PHE A 152 -4.61 6.65 -12.30
C PHE A 152 -5.99 7.06 -12.80
N ALA A 153 -6.32 6.75 -14.06
CA ALA A 153 -7.64 7.03 -14.61
C ALA A 153 -8.75 6.30 -13.83
N VAL A 154 -8.54 5.02 -13.49
CA VAL A 154 -9.49 4.26 -12.67
C VAL A 154 -9.65 4.88 -11.27
N TRP A 155 -8.56 5.33 -10.65
CA TRP A 155 -8.63 6.03 -9.37
C TRP A 155 -9.43 7.33 -9.46
N GLU A 156 -9.18 8.15 -10.47
CA GLU A 156 -9.89 9.41 -10.70
C GLU A 156 -11.40 9.18 -10.91
N ASP A 157 -11.77 8.17 -11.69
CA ASP A 157 -13.16 7.77 -11.91
C ASP A 157 -13.85 7.34 -10.60
N LEU A 158 -13.17 6.54 -9.78
CA LEU A 158 -13.69 6.11 -8.48
C LEU A 158 -13.87 7.28 -7.52
N LEU A 159 -12.93 8.22 -7.50
CA LEU A 159 -13.00 9.42 -6.67
C LEU A 159 -14.14 10.35 -7.12
N ALA A 160 -14.26 10.58 -8.43
CA ALA A 160 -15.35 11.37 -9.01
C ALA A 160 -16.71 10.74 -8.71
N ASP A 161 -16.82 9.41 -8.79
CA ASP A 161 -18.05 8.69 -8.47
C ASP A 161 -18.41 8.79 -6.98
N ALA A 162 -17.43 8.63 -6.09
CA ALA A 162 -17.63 8.83 -4.66
C ALA A 162 -18.13 10.24 -4.33
N TRP A 163 -17.60 11.26 -5.02
CA TRP A 163 -18.06 12.64 -4.89
C TRP A 163 -19.50 12.84 -5.38
N ARG A 164 -19.87 12.30 -6.54
CA ARG A 164 -21.25 12.35 -7.05
C ARG A 164 -22.24 11.74 -6.06
N ARG A 165 -21.91 10.59 -5.48
CA ARG A 165 -22.76 9.90 -4.48
C ARG A 165 -22.91 10.67 -3.17
N ARG A 166 -21.94 11.51 -2.78
CA ARG A 166 -22.00 12.33 -1.56
C ARG A 166 -22.84 13.59 -1.71
N ARG A 167 -23.11 14.04 -2.93
CA ARG A 167 -23.92 15.24 -3.21
C ARG A 167 -25.05 14.92 -4.20
N PRO A 168 -26.04 14.08 -3.81
CA PRO A 168 -27.15 13.73 -4.70
C PRO A 168 -27.95 14.96 -5.17
N ASP A 169 -27.92 16.07 -4.41
CA ASP A 169 -28.74 17.26 -4.66
C ASP A 169 -27.96 18.48 -5.23
N ALA A 170 -26.68 18.35 -5.58
CA ALA A 170 -25.92 19.45 -6.21
C ALA A 170 -26.21 19.61 -7.73
N GLY A 171 -27.25 18.93 -8.22
CA GLY A 171 -27.68 18.94 -9.61
C GLY A 171 -29.19 19.07 -9.73
N ARG A 172 -29.75 20.21 -9.32
CA ARG A 172 -30.90 20.88 -9.96
C ARG A 172 -30.74 22.39 -9.85
#